data_AF-A0A0V8E5S2-F1
#
_entry.id   AF-A0A0V8E5S2-F1
#
_cell.length_a   1.000
_cell.length_b   1.000
_cell.length_c   1.000
_cell.angle_alpha   90.00
_cell.angle_beta   90.00
_cell.angle_gamma   90.00
#
_symmetry.space_group_name_H-M   'P 1'
#
loop_
_entity.id
_entity.type
_entity.pdbx_description
1 polymer ?
#
loop_
_entity_poly.entity_id
_entity_poly.type
_entity_poly.pdbx_seq_one_letter_code
_entity_poly.pdbx_strand_id
1 'polypeptide(L)'
;MDKDELIELILLNIERLGIVMAPTKLEQFAIINCEKFIGVYDPSSVTPFVLAHELIHAKYGDKLRHCDNDILSCEEKRANKEAILLLWGIYKEQGGNAFYFSNFIEIAGCPFEESIIILREIEIINENIEEINPCFSGNLRECAIHYISQFDVIEIIKVYDFLESYNLSYDLYDDAVKQFQQLSDQQNLAY
;
A
#
# COMPACT_ATOMS: atom_id res chain seq x y z
N MET A 1 -5.23 20.60 -10.77
CA MET A 1 -6.29 19.76 -11.33
C MET A 1 -7.47 19.80 -10.39
N ASP A 2 -8.68 19.90 -10.91
CA ASP A 2 -9.89 19.83 -10.11
C ASP A 2 -10.39 18.38 -9.94
N LYS A 3 -11.52 18.23 -9.24
CA LYS A 3 -12.13 16.93 -8.96
C LYS A 3 -12.53 16.19 -10.24
N ASP A 4 -13.08 16.90 -11.23
CA ASP A 4 -13.64 16.29 -12.44
C ASP A 4 -12.51 15.83 -13.36
N GLU A 5 -11.47 16.65 -13.53
CA GLU A 5 -10.25 16.27 -14.25
C GLU A 5 -9.58 15.03 -13.61
N LEU A 6 -9.58 14.93 -12.28
CA LEU A 6 -9.03 13.78 -11.57
C LEU A 6 -9.88 12.51 -11.78
N ILE A 7 -11.22 12.65 -11.78
CA ILE A 7 -12.14 11.55 -12.11
C ILE A 7 -11.88 11.04 -13.53
N GLU A 8 -11.78 11.94 -14.51
CA GLU A 8 -11.52 11.58 -15.91
C GLU A 8 -10.18 10.84 -16.07
N LEU A 9 -9.13 11.31 -15.39
CA LEU A 9 -7.82 10.65 -15.39
C LEU A 9 -7.89 9.20 -14.86
N ILE A 10 -8.62 8.98 -13.76
CA ILE A 10 -8.75 7.66 -13.16
C ILE A 10 -9.59 6.73 -14.04
N LEU A 11 -10.70 7.22 -14.60
CA LEU A 11 -11.52 6.47 -15.55
C LEU A 11 -10.69 6.02 -16.76
N LEU A 12 -9.87 6.93 -17.32
CA LEU A 12 -8.96 6.59 -18.41
C LEU A 12 -7.96 5.49 -18.01
N ASN A 13 -7.45 5.51 -16.78
CA ASN A 13 -6.56 4.47 -16.28
C ASN A 13 -7.28 3.13 -16.10
N ILE A 14 -8.54 3.12 -15.68
CA ILE A 14 -9.37 1.90 -15.63
C ILE A 14 -9.59 1.35 -17.05
N GLU A 15 -9.94 2.21 -18.01
CA GLU A 15 -10.14 1.83 -19.40
C GLU A 15 -8.87 1.26 -20.06
N ARG A 16 -7.70 1.76 -19.68
CA ARG A 16 -6.39 1.22 -20.11
C ARG A 16 -6.14 -0.21 -19.62
N LEU A 17 -6.79 -0.64 -18.54
CA LEU A 17 -6.79 -2.04 -18.09
C LEU A 17 -7.80 -2.90 -18.86
N GLY A 18 -8.49 -2.33 -19.84
CA GLY A 18 -9.47 -3.01 -20.69
C GLY A 18 -10.89 -3.06 -20.09
N ILE A 19 -11.14 -2.35 -18.99
CA ILE A 19 -12.45 -2.32 -18.34
C ILE A 19 -13.28 -1.16 -18.86
N VAL A 20 -14.48 -1.46 -19.35
CA VAL A 20 -15.40 -0.41 -19.82
C VAL A 20 -16.24 0.10 -18.66
N MET A 21 -16.11 1.39 -18.34
CA MET A 21 -16.87 2.06 -17.29
C MET A 21 -18.11 2.75 -17.86
N ALA A 22 -19.29 2.46 -17.30
CA ALA A 22 -20.54 3.09 -17.71
C ALA A 22 -21.16 3.93 -16.57
N PRO A 23 -21.58 5.17 -16.82
CA PRO A 23 -22.27 5.97 -15.82
C PRO A 23 -23.69 5.43 -15.59
N THR A 24 -24.07 5.24 -14.32
CA THR A 24 -25.43 4.84 -13.94
C THR A 24 -25.76 5.32 -12.52
N LYS A 25 -27.05 5.50 -12.21
CA LYS A 25 -27.46 5.81 -10.85
C LYS A 25 -27.39 4.56 -9.99
N LEU A 26 -26.69 4.63 -8.86
CA LEU A 26 -26.45 3.49 -7.98
C LEU A 26 -26.67 3.88 -6.51
N GLU A 27 -26.95 2.89 -5.67
CA GLU A 27 -26.86 3.06 -4.21
C GLU A 27 -25.39 3.00 -3.72
N GLN A 28 -24.52 2.32 -4.49
CA GLN A 28 -23.07 2.25 -4.27
C GLN A 28 -22.34 3.19 -5.24
N PHE A 29 -21.23 3.80 -4.82
CA PHE A 29 -20.59 4.87 -5.59
C PHE A 29 -19.94 4.41 -6.91
N ALA A 30 -19.28 3.25 -6.93
CA ALA A 30 -18.75 2.59 -8.12
C ALA A 30 -18.49 1.10 -7.86
N ILE A 31 -18.51 0.28 -8.92
CA ILE A 31 -18.26 -1.17 -8.85
C ILE A 31 -17.58 -1.62 -10.14
N ILE A 32 -16.51 -2.41 -10.02
CA ILE A 32 -15.88 -3.12 -11.16
C ILE A 32 -16.09 -4.63 -11.07
N ASN A 33 -16.33 -5.26 -12.23
CA ASN A 33 -16.24 -6.70 -12.42
C ASN A 33 -15.06 -7.04 -13.34
N CYS A 34 -13.96 -7.47 -12.72
CA CYS A 34 -12.72 -7.82 -13.42
C CYS A 34 -12.88 -9.02 -14.37
N GLU A 35 -13.77 -9.97 -14.08
CA GLU A 35 -13.98 -11.15 -14.94
C GLU A 35 -14.70 -10.81 -16.25
N LYS A 36 -15.59 -9.81 -16.18
CA LYS A 36 -16.40 -9.35 -17.32
C LYS A 36 -15.82 -8.12 -18.02
N PHE A 37 -14.74 -7.53 -17.49
CA PHE A 37 -14.13 -6.31 -18.00
C PHE A 37 -15.11 -5.14 -18.12
N ILE A 38 -16.02 -5.01 -17.15
CA ILE A 38 -17.02 -3.95 -17.09
C ILE A 38 -17.10 -3.36 -15.69
N GLY A 39 -17.45 -2.09 -15.61
CA GLY A 39 -17.75 -1.43 -14.35
C GLY A 39 -18.79 -0.34 -14.52
N VAL A 40 -19.32 0.10 -13.39
CA VAL A 40 -20.36 1.13 -13.33
C VAL A 40 -20.03 2.12 -12.21
N TYR A 41 -20.43 3.37 -12.38
CA TYR A 41 -20.23 4.42 -11.36
C TYR A 41 -21.36 5.45 -11.39
N ASP A 42 -21.63 6.08 -10.24
CA ASP A 42 -22.59 7.18 -10.15
C ASP A 42 -21.90 8.54 -10.36
N PRO A 43 -22.07 9.18 -11.52
CA PRO A 43 -21.40 10.45 -11.82
C PRO A 43 -21.83 11.58 -10.88
N SER A 44 -22.97 11.47 -10.19
CA SER A 44 -23.47 12.52 -9.30
C SER A 44 -22.84 12.51 -7.91
N SER A 45 -22.29 11.37 -7.49
CA SER A 45 -21.79 11.18 -6.12
C SER A 45 -20.39 10.59 -6.03
N VAL A 46 -19.83 10.07 -7.13
CA VAL A 46 -18.51 9.44 -7.09
C VAL A 46 -17.42 10.43 -6.67
N THR A 47 -16.44 9.93 -5.92
CA THR A 47 -15.22 10.66 -5.57
C THR A 47 -14.02 10.04 -6.31
N PRO A 48 -12.95 10.81 -6.54
CA PRO A 48 -11.69 10.25 -7.02
C PRO A 48 -11.21 9.05 -6.21
N PHE A 49 -11.32 9.12 -4.89
CA PHE A 49 -10.94 8.01 -4.00
C PHE A 49 -11.67 6.71 -4.33
N VAL A 50 -13.00 6.77 -4.50
CA VAL A 50 -13.79 5.58 -4.85
C VAL A 50 -13.30 4.96 -6.17
N LEU A 51 -13.11 5.77 -7.21
CA LEU A 51 -12.66 5.24 -8.50
C LEU A 51 -11.21 4.75 -8.45
N ALA A 52 -10.34 5.42 -7.71
CA ALA A 52 -8.96 4.99 -7.52
C ALA A 52 -8.93 3.65 -6.78
N HIS A 53 -9.80 3.46 -5.79
CA HIS A 53 -9.97 2.19 -5.11
C HIS A 53 -10.38 1.08 -6.10
N GLU A 54 -11.42 1.32 -6.92
CA GLU A 54 -11.81 0.35 -7.96
C GLU A 54 -10.68 0.03 -8.95
N LEU A 55 -9.91 1.06 -9.34
CA LEU A 55 -8.74 0.93 -10.20
C LEU A 55 -7.69 -0.01 -9.58
N ILE A 56 -7.47 0.05 -8.27
CA ILE A 56 -6.52 -0.86 -7.61
C ILE A 56 -7.02 -2.30 -7.66
N HIS A 57 -8.30 -2.56 -7.40
CA HIS A 57 -8.85 -3.91 -7.58
C HIS A 57 -8.70 -4.43 -9.01
N ALA A 58 -8.98 -3.58 -10.00
CA ALA A 58 -8.78 -3.90 -11.40
C ALA A 58 -7.32 -4.25 -11.72
N LYS A 59 -6.37 -3.47 -11.21
CA LYS A 59 -4.93 -3.67 -11.39
C LYS A 59 -4.47 -5.03 -10.85
N TYR A 60 -5.02 -5.48 -9.73
CA TYR A 60 -4.64 -6.76 -9.11
C TYR A 60 -5.54 -7.94 -9.52
N GLY A 61 -6.59 -7.70 -10.29
CA GLY A 61 -7.52 -8.75 -10.73
C GLY A 61 -8.31 -9.36 -9.56
N ASP A 62 -8.60 -8.55 -8.54
CA ASP A 62 -9.35 -9.02 -7.37
C ASP A 62 -10.73 -9.50 -7.81
N LYS A 63 -11.12 -10.67 -7.30
CA LYS A 63 -12.42 -11.27 -7.61
C LYS A 63 -13.54 -10.53 -6.88
N LEU A 64 -14.74 -10.72 -7.40
CA LEU A 64 -16.01 -10.13 -6.95
C LEU A 64 -16.04 -9.87 -5.43
N ARG A 65 -16.11 -8.60 -5.04
CA ARG A 65 -16.25 -8.17 -3.65
C ARG A 65 -17.35 -8.96 -2.96
N HIS A 66 -17.02 -9.65 -1.88
CA HIS A 66 -17.99 -10.47 -1.18
C HIS A 66 -18.94 -9.65 -0.30
N CYS A 67 -18.61 -8.40 0.06
CA CYS A 67 -19.49 -7.37 0.66
C CYS A 67 -18.71 -6.05 0.87
N ASP A 68 -19.40 -4.90 0.87
CA ASP A 68 -18.89 -3.55 1.21
C ASP A 68 -18.29 -3.41 2.64
N ASN A 69 -18.40 -4.46 3.45
CA ASN A 69 -18.10 -4.45 4.89
C ASN A 69 -16.91 -5.34 5.29
N ASP A 70 -16.17 -5.92 4.34
CA ASP A 70 -14.94 -6.65 4.68
C ASP A 70 -13.70 -5.75 4.58
N ILE A 71 -13.75 -4.59 5.26
CA ILE A 71 -12.59 -3.71 5.52
C ILE A 71 -11.43 -4.44 6.21
N LEU A 72 -11.64 -5.70 6.64
CA LEU A 72 -10.62 -6.55 7.25
C LEU A 72 -9.87 -7.40 6.23
N SER A 73 -10.42 -7.62 5.03
CA SER A 73 -9.75 -8.34 3.95
C SER A 73 -8.46 -7.64 3.52
N CYS A 74 -7.47 -8.43 3.09
CA CYS A 74 -6.18 -7.91 2.67
C CYS A 74 -6.31 -7.08 1.38
N GLU A 75 -7.23 -7.46 0.51
CA GLU A 75 -7.52 -6.83 -0.77
C GLU A 75 -8.09 -5.42 -0.57
N GLU A 76 -9.09 -5.25 0.30
CA GLU A 76 -9.72 -3.95 0.59
C GLU A 76 -8.73 -3.01 1.31
N LYS A 77 -7.94 -3.53 2.27
CA LYS A 77 -6.88 -2.74 2.93
C LYS A 77 -5.82 -2.27 1.95
N ARG A 78 -5.39 -3.15 1.03
CA ARG A 78 -4.45 -2.78 -0.04
C ARG A 78 -5.06 -1.74 -0.96
N ALA A 79 -6.31 -1.93 -1.38
CA ALA A 79 -7.00 -1.01 -2.29
C ALA A 79 -7.15 0.39 -1.69
N ASN A 80 -7.57 0.50 -0.43
CA ASN A 80 -7.61 1.77 0.30
C ASN A 80 -6.23 2.43 0.36
N LYS A 81 -5.22 1.69 0.80
CA LYS A 81 -3.85 2.21 0.94
C LYS A 81 -3.31 2.69 -0.40
N GLU A 82 -3.28 1.83 -1.41
CA GLU A 82 -2.73 2.20 -2.72
C GLU A 82 -3.53 3.29 -3.42
N ALA A 83 -4.84 3.39 -3.24
CA ALA A 83 -5.65 4.49 -3.77
C ALA A 83 -5.22 5.84 -3.17
N ILE A 84 -5.03 5.91 -1.84
CA ILE A 84 -4.52 7.12 -1.17
C ILE A 84 -3.15 7.50 -1.72
N LEU A 85 -2.25 6.54 -1.91
CA LEU A 85 -0.90 6.79 -2.42
C LEU A 85 -0.88 7.26 -3.87
N LEU A 86 -1.70 6.64 -4.71
CA LEU A 86 -1.84 7.02 -6.11
C LEU A 86 -2.32 8.48 -6.20
N LEU A 87 -3.38 8.81 -5.48
CA LEU A 87 -3.96 10.15 -5.49
C LEU A 87 -3.01 11.19 -4.91
N TRP A 88 -2.29 10.84 -3.84
CA TRP A 88 -1.26 11.71 -3.27
C TRP A 88 -0.10 11.94 -4.23
N GLY A 89 0.34 10.89 -4.95
CA GLY A 89 1.36 10.99 -5.98
C GLY A 89 0.98 11.99 -7.07
N ILE A 90 -0.23 11.82 -7.63
CA ILE A 90 -0.77 12.73 -8.65
C ILE A 90 -0.88 14.16 -8.10
N TYR A 91 -1.33 14.32 -6.86
CA TYR A 91 -1.42 15.63 -6.21
C TYR A 91 -0.05 16.32 -6.09
N LYS A 92 0.98 15.59 -5.69
CA LYS A 92 2.36 16.11 -5.58
C LYS A 92 2.97 16.46 -6.93
N GLU A 93 2.73 15.66 -7.97
CA GLU A 93 3.19 15.96 -9.34
C GLU A 93 2.66 17.30 -9.86
N GLN A 94 1.54 17.78 -9.30
CA GLN A 94 0.93 19.07 -9.64
C GLN A 94 1.35 20.21 -8.71
N GLY A 95 2.38 20.00 -7.88
CA GLY A 95 2.89 21.00 -6.93
C GLY A 95 2.18 20.99 -5.57
N GLY A 96 1.29 20.03 -5.33
CA GLY A 96 0.70 19.77 -4.03
C GLY A 96 1.75 19.30 -3.00
N ASN A 97 1.50 19.54 -1.72
CA ASN A 97 2.37 19.12 -0.62
C ASN A 97 1.60 19.06 0.71
N ALA A 98 2.25 18.61 1.78
CA ALA A 98 1.66 18.41 3.11
C ALA A 98 1.02 19.68 3.71
N PHE A 99 1.50 20.89 3.38
CA PHE A 99 0.88 22.14 3.85
C PHE A 99 -0.54 22.32 3.31
N TYR A 100 -0.84 21.71 2.16
CA TYR A 100 -2.15 21.76 1.51
C TYR A 100 -2.94 20.45 1.65
N PHE A 101 -2.65 19.65 2.67
CA PHE A 101 -3.27 18.33 2.87
C PHE A 101 -4.80 18.39 2.91
N SER A 102 -5.40 19.38 3.59
CA SER A 102 -6.87 19.50 3.62
C SER A 102 -7.48 19.72 2.23
N ASN A 103 -6.79 20.45 1.36
CA ASN A 103 -7.21 20.65 -0.03
C ASN A 103 -7.11 19.34 -0.84
N PHE A 104 -6.07 18.54 -0.60
CA PHE A 104 -5.99 17.18 -1.15
C PHE A 104 -7.20 16.32 -0.72
N ILE A 105 -7.53 16.30 0.57
CA ILE A 105 -8.67 15.53 1.08
C ILE A 105 -9.98 15.98 0.44
N GLU A 106 -10.21 17.29 0.29
CA GLU A 106 -11.41 17.84 -0.32
C GLU A 106 -11.55 17.46 -1.80
N ILE A 107 -10.48 17.61 -2.58
CA ILE A 107 -10.48 17.30 -4.02
C ILE A 107 -10.62 15.79 -4.25
N ALA A 108 -9.83 14.98 -3.53
CA ALA A 108 -9.75 13.54 -3.74
C ALA A 108 -10.93 12.78 -3.10
N GLY A 109 -11.52 13.32 -2.04
CA GLY A 109 -12.54 12.64 -1.24
C GLY A 109 -12.00 11.44 -0.45
N CYS A 110 -10.71 11.46 -0.07
CA CYS A 110 -10.09 10.41 0.72
C CYS A 110 -10.51 10.48 2.21
N PRO A 111 -10.54 9.34 2.93
CA PRO A 111 -10.75 9.34 4.38
C PRO A 111 -9.60 10.07 5.09
N PHE A 112 -9.91 11.12 5.85
CA PHE A 112 -8.90 12.00 6.45
C PHE A 112 -7.93 11.26 7.38
N GLU A 113 -8.46 10.50 8.34
CA GLU A 113 -7.66 9.81 9.36
C GLU A 113 -6.76 8.71 8.76
N GLU A 114 -7.30 7.91 7.85
CA GLU A 114 -6.52 6.86 7.18
C GLU A 114 -5.42 7.47 6.30
N SER A 115 -5.75 8.54 5.57
CA SER A 115 -4.79 9.25 4.71
C SER A 115 -3.63 9.84 5.51
N ILE A 116 -3.91 10.51 6.64
CA ILE A 116 -2.83 11.13 7.43
C ILE A 116 -1.91 10.08 8.07
N ILE A 117 -2.45 8.93 8.49
CA ILE A 117 -1.65 7.83 9.05
C ILE A 117 -0.72 7.27 7.97
N ILE A 118 -1.29 6.84 6.84
CA ILE A 118 -0.54 6.20 5.74
C ILE A 118 0.54 7.13 5.17
N LEU A 119 0.22 8.40 4.96
CA LEU A 119 1.15 9.34 4.35
C LEU A 119 2.28 9.72 5.31
N ARG A 120 2.00 9.84 6.61
CA ARG A 120 3.06 10.05 7.61
C ARG A 120 3.97 8.85 7.74
N GLU A 121 3.43 7.63 7.75
CA GLU A 121 4.24 6.41 7.74
C GLU A 121 5.21 6.42 6.56
N ILE A 122 4.74 6.82 5.37
CA ILE A 122 5.57 6.87 4.17
C ILE A 122 6.55 8.02 4.17
N GLU A 123 6.21 9.19 4.69
CA GLU A 123 7.16 10.29 4.85
C GLU A 123 8.27 9.93 5.85
N ILE A 124 7.92 9.28 6.97
CA ILE A 124 8.90 8.73 7.92
C ILE A 124 9.74 7.65 7.25
N ILE A 125 9.12 6.74 6.48
CA ILE A 125 9.86 5.74 5.71
C ILE A 125 10.80 6.46 4.75
N ASN A 126 10.33 7.39 3.92
CA ASN A 126 11.12 8.13 2.92
C ASN A 126 12.26 8.96 3.54
N GLU A 127 12.07 9.55 4.73
CA GLU A 127 13.13 10.21 5.49
C GLU A 127 14.17 9.19 6.02
N ASN A 128 13.75 7.94 6.22
CA ASN A 128 14.61 6.79 6.52
C ASN A 128 15.05 6.00 5.27
N ILE A 129 14.61 6.35 4.04
CA ILE A 129 15.11 5.76 2.77
C ILE A 129 16.44 6.46 2.41
N GLU A 130 17.41 6.41 3.33
CA GLU A 130 18.74 5.96 2.95
C GLU A 130 18.88 4.43 3.14
N GLU A 131 17.91 3.73 3.75
CA GLU A 131 17.97 2.27 3.90
C GLU A 131 16.74 1.55 3.34
N ILE A 132 16.95 1.11 2.09
CA ILE A 132 16.41 -0.07 1.43
C ILE A 132 15.52 -0.96 2.33
N ASN A 133 14.23 -1.05 1.99
CA ASN A 133 13.36 -2.14 2.44
C ASN A 133 13.08 -3.06 1.24
N PRO A 134 13.95 -4.04 0.91
CA PRO A 134 13.61 -5.01 -0.09
C PRO A 134 12.53 -5.91 0.51
N CYS A 135 11.41 -6.03 -0.20
CA CYS A 135 10.58 -7.21 -0.10
C CYS A 135 11.45 -8.41 -0.51
N PHE A 136 12.20 -8.95 0.43
CA PHE A 136 13.06 -10.11 0.21
C PHE A 136 12.15 -11.32 0.03
N SER A 137 12.16 -11.88 -1.18
CA SER A 137 11.71 -13.25 -1.46
C SER A 137 12.75 -14.29 -1.02
N GLY A 138 13.76 -13.86 -0.25
CA GLY A 138 14.86 -14.66 0.25
C GLY A 138 14.44 -15.58 1.41
N ASN A 139 15.25 -16.60 1.67
CA ASN A 139 15.07 -17.45 2.84
C ASN A 139 15.35 -16.66 4.13
N LEU A 140 14.77 -17.07 5.26
CA LEU A 140 14.88 -16.40 6.57
C LEU A 140 16.32 -16.01 6.97
N ARG A 141 17.30 -16.80 6.53
CA ARG A 141 18.72 -16.58 6.81
C ARG A 141 19.29 -15.37 6.05
N GLU A 142 18.87 -15.15 4.82
CA GLU A 142 19.29 -13.98 4.03
C GLU A 142 18.76 -12.68 4.66
N CYS A 143 17.50 -12.68 5.11
CA CYS A 143 16.93 -11.56 5.85
C CYS A 143 17.72 -11.29 7.14
N ALA A 144 18.07 -12.34 7.88
CA ALA A 144 18.85 -12.21 9.11
C ALA A 144 20.26 -11.63 8.86
N ILE A 145 20.96 -12.08 7.80
CA ILE A 145 22.27 -11.55 7.41
C ILE A 145 22.16 -10.07 7.02
N HIS A 146 21.18 -9.73 6.18
CA HIS A 146 20.95 -8.35 5.76
C HIS A 146 20.64 -7.44 6.95
N TYR A 147 19.77 -7.89 7.86
CA TYR A 147 19.43 -7.15 9.08
C TYR A 147 20.65 -6.87 9.95
N ILE A 148 21.50 -7.87 10.17
CA ILE A 148 22.74 -7.67 10.96
C ILE A 148 23.69 -6.70 10.25
N SER A 149 23.76 -6.73 8.93
CA SER A 149 24.69 -5.89 8.16
C SER A 149 24.38 -4.39 8.22
N GLN A 150 23.18 -4.00 8.67
CA GLN A 150 22.78 -2.60 8.89
C GLN A 150 23.43 -1.97 10.13
N PHE A 151 24.10 -2.75 10.97
CA PHE A 151 24.66 -2.28 12.22
C PHE A 151 26.17 -2.52 12.27
N ASP A 152 26.93 -1.49 12.62
CA ASP A 152 28.37 -1.61 12.87
C ASP A 152 28.67 -2.47 14.11
N VAL A 153 27.82 -2.37 15.14
CA VAL A 153 27.90 -3.13 16.39
C VAL A 153 26.49 -3.43 16.90
N ILE A 154 26.21 -4.71 17.19
CA ILE A 154 24.92 -5.15 17.75
C ILE A 154 25.16 -5.79 19.11
N GLU A 155 24.58 -5.21 20.17
CA GLU A 155 24.61 -5.80 21.51
C GLU A 155 23.44 -6.75 21.76
N ILE A 156 22.23 -6.42 21.25
CA ILE A 156 21.01 -7.19 21.47
C ILE A 156 20.16 -7.15 20.20
N ILE A 157 19.74 -8.32 19.71
CA ILE A 157 18.81 -8.45 18.59
C ILE A 157 17.39 -8.62 19.16
N LYS A 158 16.50 -7.68 18.83
CA LYS A 158 15.07 -7.81 19.10
C LYS A 158 14.40 -8.51 17.92
N VAL A 159 14.09 -9.79 18.09
CA VAL A 159 13.58 -10.64 16.99
C VAL A 159 12.22 -10.15 16.47
N TYR A 160 11.37 -9.54 17.30
CA TYR A 160 10.12 -8.95 16.83
C TYR A 160 10.36 -7.76 15.89
N ASP A 161 11.28 -6.85 16.24
CA ASP A 161 11.67 -5.74 15.39
C ASP A 161 12.25 -6.23 14.04
N PHE A 162 12.99 -7.34 14.05
CA PHE A 162 13.41 -8.04 12.83
C PHE A 162 12.23 -8.56 12.02
N LEU A 163 11.31 -9.31 12.61
CA LEU A 163 10.16 -9.85 11.87
C LEU A 163 9.28 -8.75 11.29
N GLU A 164 9.07 -7.68 12.04
CA GLU A 164 8.30 -6.50 11.62
C GLU A 164 9.00 -5.75 10.48
N SER A 165 10.32 -5.54 10.57
CA SER A 165 11.09 -4.82 9.53
C SER A 165 11.06 -5.50 8.16
N TYR A 166 10.96 -6.85 8.11
CA TYR A 166 10.85 -7.63 6.86
C TYR A 166 9.42 -8.13 6.57
N ASN A 167 8.43 -7.69 7.35
CA ASN A 167 7.03 -8.13 7.24
C ASN A 167 6.87 -9.67 7.22
N LEU A 168 7.61 -10.35 8.09
CA LEU A 168 7.60 -11.80 8.27
C LEU A 168 6.58 -12.21 9.34
N SER A 169 5.98 -13.40 9.21
CA SER A 169 5.04 -13.92 10.21
C SER A 169 5.72 -14.08 11.57
N TYR A 170 5.01 -13.72 12.65
CA TYR A 170 5.46 -13.96 14.02
C TYR A 170 5.60 -15.43 14.39
N ASP A 171 4.99 -16.34 13.62
CA ASP A 171 5.19 -17.79 13.79
C ASP A 171 6.63 -18.22 13.50
N LEU A 172 7.41 -17.39 12.80
CA LEU A 172 8.83 -17.64 12.48
C LEU A 172 9.78 -17.23 13.61
N TYR A 173 9.28 -16.76 14.76
CA TYR A 173 10.10 -16.27 15.87
C TYR A 173 11.19 -17.26 16.30
N ASP A 174 10.81 -18.51 16.59
CA ASP A 174 11.74 -19.53 17.04
C ASP A 174 12.80 -19.86 15.99
N ASP A 175 12.42 -19.83 14.72
CA ASP A 175 13.36 -20.09 13.62
C ASP A 175 14.28 -18.90 13.38
N ALA A 176 13.80 -17.67 13.55
CA ALA A 176 14.61 -16.46 13.49
C ALA A 176 15.64 -16.42 14.62
N VAL A 177 15.24 -16.78 15.86
CA VAL A 177 16.16 -16.93 17.00
C VAL A 177 17.28 -17.92 16.67
N LYS A 178 16.93 -19.10 16.11
CA LYS A 178 17.93 -20.10 15.70
C LYS A 178 18.89 -19.55 14.63
N GLN A 179 18.40 -18.81 13.64
CA GLN A 179 19.24 -18.21 12.61
C GLN A 179 20.25 -17.23 13.19
N PHE A 180 19.80 -16.32 14.06
CA PHE A 180 20.71 -15.36 14.71
C PHE A 180 21.76 -16.03 15.59
N GLN A 181 21.40 -17.10 16.31
CA GLN A 181 22.36 -17.89 17.08
C GLN A 181 23.42 -18.54 16.17
N GLN A 182 23.00 -19.16 15.07
CA GLN A 182 23.92 -19.79 14.11
C GLN A 182 24.88 -18.78 13.47
N LEU A 183 24.39 -17.58 13.15
CA LEU A 183 25.22 -16.51 12.58
C LEU A 183 26.25 -15.98 13.59
N SER A 184 25.88 -15.85 14.87
CA SER A 184 26.81 -15.50 15.96
C SER A 184 27.88 -16.57 16.16
N ASP A 185 27.50 -17.84 16.17
CA ASP A 185 28.43 -18.96 16.33
C ASP A 185 29.43 -19.05 15.14
N GLN A 186 28.99 -18.70 13.93
CA GLN A 186 29.85 -18.63 12.73
C GLN A 186 30.88 -17.50 12.78
N GLN A 187 30.56 -16.35 13.37
CA GLN A 187 31.51 -15.25 13.55
C GLN A 187 32.58 -15.56 14.61
N ASN A 188 32.23 -16.33 15.64
CA ASN A 188 33.16 -16.76 16.69
C ASN A 188 34.16 -17.86 16.26
N LEU A 189 33.94 -18.49 15.10
CA LEU A 189 34.84 -19.50 14.52
C LEU A 189 35.92 -18.91 13.60
N ALA A 190 35.94 -17.59 13.40
CA ALA A 190 36.89 -16.89 12.52
C ALA A 190 38.16 -16.38 13.23
N TYR A 191 38.43 -16.84 14.47
CA TYR A 191 39.66 -16.54 15.24
C TYR A 191 40.51 -17.78 15.46
#